data_AF-A0A971B2Y2-F1
#
_entry.id   AF-A0A971B2Y2-F1
#
_cell.length_a   1.000
_cell.length_b   1.000
_cell.length_c   1.000
_cell.angle_alpha   90.00
_cell.angle_beta   90.00
_cell.angle_gamma   90.00
#
_symmetry.space_group_name_H-M   'P 1'
#
loop_
_entity.id
_entity.type
_entity.pdbx_description
1 polymer ?
#
loop_
_entity_poly.entity_id
_entity_poly.type
_entity_poly.pdbx_seq_one_letter_code
_entity_poly.pdbx_strand_id
1 'polypeptide(L)'
;MFIVAMRYSPFEALEIDNTQLARVFQEEASFRRLALTLAKPTMPVSGGLDFADKNPDHLRIEIGRLTENGLEQSWLTARTEDLQALSLWKRIANRLRKRTRSGVMAVNRETGVSVPMRSFRYSPGAKALEVDGVAMLPPQGANGPRLTLGDA
;
A
#
# COMPACT_ATOMS: atom_id res chain seq x y z
N MET A 1 -3.47 10.51 -16.74
CA MET A 1 -3.26 10.11 -15.34
C MET A 1 -1.84 10.49 -14.99
N PHE A 2 -1.65 11.20 -13.89
CA PHE A 2 -0.36 11.64 -13.39
C PHE A 2 -0.01 10.84 -12.14
N ILE A 3 1.30 10.73 -11.88
CA ILE A 3 1.84 9.90 -10.81
C ILE A 3 2.65 10.79 -9.89
N VAL A 4 2.39 10.72 -8.59
CA VAL A 4 3.15 11.44 -7.58
C VAL A 4 3.69 10.47 -6.55
N ALA A 5 5.00 10.42 -6.36
CA ALA A 5 5.64 9.67 -5.29
C ALA A 5 5.83 10.56 -4.06
N MET A 6 5.62 10.03 -2.85
CA MET A 6 5.82 10.78 -1.61
C MET A 6 6.58 10.00 -0.53
N ARG A 7 7.35 10.76 0.25
CA ARG A 7 7.99 10.35 1.51
C ARG A 7 7.66 11.36 2.62
N TYR A 8 7.80 10.95 3.89
CA TYR A 8 7.31 11.72 5.06
C TYR A 8 8.40 12.27 5.98
N SER A 9 9.67 11.90 5.80
CA SER A 9 10.76 12.36 6.66
C SER A 9 12.11 12.41 5.89
N PRO A 10 12.53 13.60 5.41
CA PRO A 10 11.72 14.82 5.29
C PRO A 10 10.52 14.60 4.35
N PHE A 11 9.48 15.42 4.47
CA PHE A 11 8.38 15.35 3.52
C PHE A 11 8.83 15.78 2.14
N GLU A 12 8.51 14.98 1.13
CA GLU A 12 8.75 15.31 -0.27
C GLU A 12 7.70 14.64 -1.13
N ALA A 13 7.28 15.35 -2.18
CA ALA A 13 6.34 14.87 -3.18
C ALA A 13 6.87 15.21 -4.58
N LEU A 14 7.04 14.18 -5.41
CA LEU A 14 7.63 14.29 -6.75
C LEU A 14 6.64 13.78 -7.78
N GLU A 15 6.34 14.59 -8.79
CA GLU A 15 5.70 14.07 -9.99
C GLU A 15 6.69 13.22 -10.76
N ILE A 16 6.28 12.00 -11.09
CA ILE A 16 7.10 11.01 -11.79
C ILE A 16 6.32 10.42 -12.95
N ASP A 17 7.02 9.70 -13.83
CA ASP A 17 6.40 8.87 -14.86
C ASP A 17 6.62 7.36 -14.62
N ASN A 18 6.06 6.53 -15.51
CA ASN A 18 6.16 5.07 -15.39
C ASN A 18 7.59 4.53 -15.46
N THR A 19 8.50 5.22 -16.16
CA THR A 19 9.90 4.81 -16.29
C THR A 19 10.68 5.00 -15.00
N GLN A 20 10.21 5.88 -14.12
CA GLN A 20 10.86 6.20 -12.85
C GLN A 20 10.37 5.36 -11.67
N LEU A 21 9.30 4.56 -11.83
CA LEU A 21 8.68 3.78 -10.75
C LEU A 21 9.66 2.83 -10.06
N ALA A 22 10.46 2.09 -10.84
CA ALA A 22 11.42 1.12 -10.29
C ALA A 22 12.48 1.83 -9.44
N ARG A 23 13.12 2.87 -10.00
CA ARG A 23 14.09 3.69 -9.28
C ARG A 23 13.51 4.24 -7.97
N VAL A 24 12.34 4.86 -8.02
CA VAL A 24 11.77 5.55 -6.85
C VAL A 24 11.37 4.58 -5.73
N PHE A 25 10.76 3.43 -6.07
CA PHE A 25 10.21 2.52 -5.05
C PHE A 25 11.07 1.30 -4.73
N GLN A 26 12.08 0.99 -5.55
CA GLN A 26 13.03 -0.11 -5.30
C GLN A 26 14.39 0.42 -4.84
N GLU A 27 14.92 1.46 -5.48
CA GLU A 27 16.25 1.99 -5.17
C GLU A 27 16.18 3.08 -4.09
N GLU A 28 15.24 4.03 -4.24
CA GLU A 28 15.04 5.15 -3.32
C GLU A 28 13.95 4.85 -2.27
N ALA A 29 14.07 3.70 -1.58
CA ALA A 29 13.10 3.10 -0.63
C ALA A 29 12.58 4.00 0.53
N SER A 30 12.99 5.27 0.55
CA SER A 30 12.39 6.34 1.34
C SER A 30 10.98 6.75 0.84
N PHE A 31 10.69 6.61 -0.46
CA PHE A 31 9.35 6.84 -1.01
C PHE A 31 8.44 5.64 -0.74
N ARG A 32 7.30 5.91 -0.10
CA ARG A 32 6.36 4.85 0.34
C ARG A 32 4.95 5.03 -0.16
N ARG A 33 4.63 6.21 -0.69
CA ARG A 33 3.29 6.51 -1.17
C ARG A 33 3.32 6.84 -2.64
N LEU A 34 2.48 6.16 -3.40
CA LEU A 34 2.18 6.45 -4.79
C LEU A 34 0.77 7.05 -4.85
N ALA A 35 0.63 8.28 -5.33
CA ALA A 35 -0.65 8.89 -5.62
C ALA A 35 -0.86 8.96 -7.13
N LEU A 36 -2.08 8.67 -7.57
CA LEU A 36 -2.54 8.76 -8.94
C LEU A 36 -3.63 9.81 -9.03
N THR A 37 -3.47 10.78 -9.92
CA THR A 37 -4.46 11.84 -10.18
C THR A 37 -4.91 11.78 -11.65
N LEU A 38 -6.14 12.22 -11.92
CA LEU A 38 -6.64 12.30 -13.29
C LEU A 38 -6.17 13.56 -14.00
N ALA A 39 -6.22 14.70 -13.29
CA ALA A 39 -5.69 15.98 -13.71
C ALA A 39 -4.25 16.20 -13.23
N LYS A 40 -3.56 17.18 -13.85
CA LYS A 40 -2.21 17.58 -13.46
C LYS A 40 -2.23 17.97 -11.97
N PRO A 41 -1.35 17.40 -11.13
CA PRO A 41 -1.37 17.69 -9.71
C PRO A 41 -0.92 19.13 -9.43
N THR A 42 -1.61 19.80 -8.52
CA THR A 42 -1.23 21.09 -7.96
C THR A 42 -0.09 20.90 -6.98
N MET A 43 1.06 21.51 -7.29
CA MET A 43 2.33 21.43 -6.57
C MET A 43 2.93 22.85 -6.42
N PRO A 44 3.80 23.13 -5.43
CA PRO A 44 4.28 22.22 -4.40
C PRO A 44 3.25 21.99 -3.28
N VAL A 45 3.49 20.91 -2.52
CA VAL A 45 2.70 20.55 -1.34
C VAL A 45 3.62 20.40 -0.13
N SER A 46 3.13 20.74 1.05
CA SER A 46 3.93 20.71 2.30
C SER A 46 3.75 19.43 3.12
N GLY A 47 2.76 18.61 2.77
CA GLY A 47 2.43 17.39 3.49
C GLY A 47 1.37 16.55 2.78
N GLY A 48 1.11 15.36 3.31
CA GLY A 48 0.11 14.45 2.75
C GLY A 48 -1.33 14.96 2.84
N LEU A 49 -1.65 15.76 3.86
CA LEU A 49 -2.96 16.40 4.00
C LEU A 49 -3.11 17.57 3.01
N ASP A 50 -2.12 18.46 2.94
CA ASP A 50 -2.08 19.55 1.96
C ASP A 50 -2.19 19.01 0.51
N PHE A 51 -1.51 17.89 0.22
CA PHE A 51 -1.70 17.21 -1.07
C PHE A 51 -3.14 16.76 -1.29
N ALA A 52 -3.77 16.13 -0.29
CA ALA A 52 -5.13 15.62 -0.41
C ALA A 52 -6.17 16.73 -0.59
N ASP A 53 -5.93 17.91 -0.01
CA ASP A 53 -6.83 19.06 -0.11
C ASP A 53 -6.67 19.78 -1.46
N LYS A 54 -5.44 19.94 -1.96
CA LYS A 54 -5.15 20.54 -3.28
C LYS A 54 -5.44 19.62 -4.47
N ASN A 55 -5.44 18.31 -4.25
CA ASN A 55 -5.59 17.29 -5.28
C ASN A 55 -6.70 16.30 -4.88
N PRO A 56 -7.98 16.71 -4.95
CA PRO A 56 -9.09 15.80 -4.73
C PRO A 56 -9.11 14.69 -5.79
N ASP A 57 -9.94 13.68 -5.54
CA ASP A 57 -10.18 12.57 -6.47
C ASP A 57 -8.98 11.66 -6.77
N HIS A 58 -7.96 11.66 -5.90
CA HIS A 58 -6.78 10.82 -6.08
C HIS A 58 -6.95 9.41 -5.52
N LEU A 59 -6.25 8.45 -6.13
CA LEU A 59 -6.00 7.13 -5.60
C LEU A 59 -4.60 7.10 -4.98
N ARG A 60 -4.49 6.58 -3.76
CA ARG A 60 -3.23 6.44 -3.03
C ARG A 60 -2.96 4.97 -2.78
N ILE A 61 -1.71 4.58 -3.00
CA ILE A 61 -1.13 3.32 -2.57
C ILE A 61 -0.05 3.64 -1.54
N GLU A 62 -0.14 3.06 -0.36
CA GLU A 62 1.00 2.99 0.56
C GLU A 62 1.63 1.62 0.43
N ILE A 63 2.92 1.60 0.10
CA ILE A 63 3.68 0.39 -0.14
C ILE A 63 4.41 0.03 1.15
N GLY A 64 4.07 -1.14 1.69
CA GLY A 64 4.76 -1.71 2.84
C GLY A 64 6.17 -2.14 2.47
N ARG A 65 7.13 -1.95 3.38
CA ARG A 65 8.54 -2.30 3.16
C ARG A 65 8.86 -3.70 3.68
N LEU A 66 9.85 -4.31 3.06
CA LEU A 66 10.61 -5.36 3.70
C LEU A 66 11.60 -4.71 4.68
N THR A 67 11.48 -5.05 5.95
CA THR A 67 12.34 -4.58 7.05
C THR A 67 13.00 -5.76 7.75
N GLU A 68 13.95 -5.50 8.65
CA GLU A 68 14.54 -6.53 9.51
C GLU A 68 13.50 -7.31 10.34
N ASN A 69 12.36 -6.68 10.66
CA ASN A 69 11.30 -7.29 11.44
C ASN A 69 10.28 -8.06 10.57
N GLY A 70 10.34 -7.92 9.25
CA GLY A 70 9.39 -8.53 8.33
C GLY A 70 8.83 -7.57 7.28
N LEU A 71 7.82 -8.05 6.55
CA LEU A 71 7.13 -7.33 5.49
C LEU A 71 5.94 -6.56 6.05
N GLU A 72 5.97 -5.23 5.93
CA GLU A 72 4.86 -4.34 6.30
C GLU A 72 3.68 -4.49 5.32
N GLN A 73 2.47 -4.22 5.80
CA GLN A 73 1.25 -4.20 4.99
C GLN A 73 1.23 -3.00 4.02
N SER A 74 0.66 -3.22 2.83
CA SER A 74 0.31 -2.15 1.87
C SER A 74 -1.17 -1.77 1.94
N TRP A 75 -1.47 -0.51 1.61
CA TRP A 75 -2.84 0.03 1.62
C TRP A 75 -3.21 0.66 0.29
N LEU A 76 -4.45 0.49 -0.13
CA LEU A 76 -5.04 1.16 -1.29
C LEU A 76 -6.25 1.96 -0.84
N THR A 77 -6.19 3.28 -1.01
CA THR A 77 -7.24 4.20 -0.55
C THR A 77 -7.55 5.21 -1.63
N ALA A 78 -8.83 5.51 -1.85
CA ALA A 78 -9.25 6.61 -2.71
C ALA A 78 -10.09 7.60 -1.89
N ARG A 79 -9.94 8.90 -2.17
CA ARG A 79 -10.82 9.95 -1.66
C ARG A 79 -11.36 10.70 -2.88
N THR A 80 -12.65 10.52 -3.18
CA THR A 80 -13.26 11.09 -4.38
C THR A 80 -14.76 11.24 -4.19
N GLU A 81 -15.31 12.36 -4.69
CA GLU A 81 -16.75 12.56 -4.85
C GLU A 81 -17.16 12.43 -6.33
N ASP A 82 -16.19 12.46 -7.25
CA ASP A 82 -16.39 12.22 -8.66
C ASP A 82 -16.62 10.72 -8.97
N LEU A 83 -17.81 10.41 -9.47
CA LEU A 83 -18.21 9.06 -9.87
C LEU A 83 -17.35 8.49 -11.01
N GLN A 84 -16.82 9.33 -11.91
CA GLN A 84 -15.93 8.90 -12.99
C GLN A 84 -14.58 8.46 -12.41
N ALA A 85 -13.99 9.26 -11.52
CA ALA A 85 -12.77 8.90 -10.83
C ALA A 85 -12.94 7.62 -10.00
N LEU A 86 -14.04 7.52 -9.24
CA LEU A 86 -14.36 6.30 -8.48
C LEU A 86 -14.45 5.06 -9.38
N SER A 87 -15.04 5.15 -10.56
CA SER A 87 -15.11 4.06 -11.53
C SER A 87 -13.72 3.60 -11.98
N LEU A 88 -12.82 4.54 -12.28
CA LEU A 88 -11.43 4.25 -12.63
C LEU A 88 -10.65 3.61 -11.49
N TRP A 89 -10.80 4.13 -10.27
CA TRP A 89 -10.18 3.58 -9.06
C TRP A 89 -10.66 2.17 -8.74
N LYS A 90 -11.96 1.90 -8.92
CA LYS A 90 -12.52 0.54 -8.82
C LYS A 90 -11.89 -0.41 -9.85
N ARG A 91 -11.64 0.04 -11.09
CA ARG A 91 -10.97 -0.78 -12.12
C ARG A 91 -9.54 -1.13 -11.70
N ILE A 92 -8.78 -0.17 -11.16
CA ILE A 92 -7.41 -0.43 -10.65
C ILE A 92 -7.46 -1.38 -9.45
N ALA A 93 -8.32 -1.14 -8.47
CA ALA A 93 -8.51 -2.04 -7.33
C ALA A 93 -8.87 -3.47 -7.77
N ASN A 94 -9.73 -3.62 -8.78
CA ASN A 94 -10.10 -4.94 -9.32
C ASN A 94 -8.93 -5.63 -10.04
N ARG A 95 -8.06 -4.88 -10.74
CA ARG A 95 -6.83 -5.44 -11.32
C ARG A 95 -5.87 -5.95 -10.23
N LEU A 96 -5.72 -5.20 -9.13
CA LEU A 96 -4.92 -5.63 -7.98
C LEU A 96 -5.54 -6.85 -7.28
N ARG A 97 -6.86 -6.90 -7.12
CA ARG A 97 -7.58 -8.07 -6.59
C ARG A 97 -7.33 -9.33 -7.40
N LYS A 98 -7.29 -9.23 -8.73
CA LYS A 98 -6.99 -10.38 -9.62
C LYS A 98 -5.54 -10.87 -9.52
N ARG A 99 -4.63 -10.02 -9.04
CA ARG A 99 -3.20 -10.34 -8.83
C ARG A 99 -2.86 -10.71 -7.39
N THR A 100 -3.85 -10.76 -6.51
CA THR A 100 -3.71 -11.09 -5.09
C THR A 100 -4.70 -12.17 -4.69
N ARG A 101 -4.39 -12.92 -3.63
CA ARG A 101 -5.28 -13.92 -3.06
C ARG A 101 -5.88 -13.39 -1.76
N SER A 102 -7.13 -13.71 -1.48
CA SER A 102 -7.75 -13.43 -0.18
C SER A 102 -7.42 -14.55 0.80
N GLY A 103 -7.42 -14.22 2.09
CA GLY A 103 -7.33 -15.19 3.17
C GLY A 103 -6.02 -15.05 3.94
N VAL A 104 -6.12 -14.51 5.15
CA VAL A 104 -5.03 -14.36 6.11
C VAL A 104 -5.54 -14.82 7.46
N MET A 105 -4.72 -15.53 8.24
CA MET A 105 -4.99 -15.84 9.64
C MET A 105 -4.20 -14.89 10.53
N ALA A 106 -4.87 -14.21 11.45
CA ALA A 106 -4.21 -13.50 12.53
C ALA A 106 -4.10 -14.43 13.74
N VAL A 107 -2.87 -14.68 14.18
CA VAL A 107 -2.57 -15.52 15.34
C VAL A 107 -2.06 -14.63 16.47
N ASN A 108 -2.76 -14.62 17.60
CA ASN A 108 -2.29 -13.97 18.81
C ASN A 108 -1.00 -14.66 19.26
N ARG A 109 0.07 -13.87 19.46
CA ARG A 109 1.40 -14.40 19.80
C ARG A 109 1.49 -14.98 21.21
N GLU A 110 0.68 -14.48 22.14
CA GLU A 110 0.67 -14.89 23.55
C GLU A 110 -0.24 -16.10 23.78
N THR A 111 -1.45 -16.07 23.21
CA THR A 111 -2.48 -17.09 23.48
C THR A 111 -2.58 -18.17 22.40
N GLY A 112 -1.98 -17.95 21.22
CA GLY A 112 -2.10 -18.85 20.07
C GLY A 112 -3.48 -18.82 19.38
N VAL A 113 -4.44 -18.05 19.91
CA VAL A 113 -5.79 -17.94 19.33
C VAL A 113 -5.69 -17.37 17.91
N SER A 114 -6.38 -18.02 16.97
CA SER A 114 -6.35 -17.69 15.55
C SER A 114 -7.69 -17.17 15.07
N VAL A 115 -7.69 -16.07 14.31
CA VAL A 115 -8.89 -15.44 13.75
C VAL A 115 -8.73 -15.26 12.23
N PRO A 116 -9.69 -15.73 11.41
CA PRO A 116 -9.63 -15.55 9.97
C PRO A 116 -9.94 -14.12 9.54
N MET A 117 -9.05 -13.54 8.73
CA MET A 117 -9.16 -12.24 8.09
C MET A 117 -9.46 -12.41 6.60
N ARG A 118 -10.67 -12.89 6.28
CA ARG A 118 -11.06 -13.26 4.91
C ARG A 118 -10.99 -12.12 3.88
N SER A 119 -11.17 -10.88 4.32
CA SER A 119 -11.09 -9.69 3.45
C SER A 119 -9.66 -9.25 3.14
N PHE A 120 -8.68 -9.70 3.93
CA PHE A 120 -7.28 -9.35 3.73
C PHE A 120 -6.72 -10.13 2.55
N ARG A 121 -5.85 -9.47 1.80
CA ARG A 121 -5.27 -10.01 0.58
C ARG A 121 -3.77 -9.95 0.62
N TYR A 122 -3.14 -10.93 -0.01
CA TYR A 122 -1.69 -11.02 -0.14
C TYR A 122 -1.30 -11.25 -1.60
N SER A 123 -0.10 -10.79 -1.96
CA SER A 123 0.49 -11.03 -3.27
C SER A 123 1.26 -12.36 -3.28
N PRO A 124 1.50 -12.96 -4.46
CA PRO A 124 2.40 -14.11 -4.58
C PRO A 124 3.78 -13.86 -3.98
N GLY A 125 4.33 -12.65 -4.15
CA GLY A 125 5.62 -12.27 -3.56
C GLY A 125 5.60 -12.25 -2.03
N ALA A 126 4.52 -11.77 -1.41
CA ALA A 126 4.38 -11.81 0.05
C ALA A 126 4.31 -13.26 0.57
N LYS A 127 3.62 -14.16 -0.15
CA LYS A 127 3.58 -15.58 0.21
C LYS A 127 4.95 -16.26 0.06
N ALA A 128 5.69 -15.94 -0.98
CA ALA A 128 7.05 -16.46 -1.15
C ALA A 128 7.95 -16.03 0.02
N LEU A 129 7.93 -14.75 0.38
CA LEU A 129 8.67 -14.23 1.53
C LEU A 129 8.27 -14.92 2.84
N GLU A 130 6.98 -15.14 3.07
CA GLU A 130 6.51 -15.87 4.25
C GLU A 130 7.04 -17.31 4.29
N VAL A 131 7.03 -18.02 3.16
CA VAL A 131 7.58 -19.38 3.05
C VAL A 131 9.08 -19.39 3.36
N ASP A 132 9.78 -18.33 2.98
CA ASP A 132 11.21 -18.12 3.29
C ASP A 132 11.45 -17.66 4.74
N GLY A 133 10.41 -17.60 5.58
CA GLY A 133 10.49 -17.29 7.00
C GLY A 133 10.36 -15.80 7.35
N VAL A 134 10.07 -14.93 6.38
CA VAL A 134 9.84 -13.50 6.63
C VAL A 134 8.49 -13.32 7.33
N ALA A 135 8.50 -12.63 8.48
CA ALA A 135 7.28 -12.32 9.20
C ALA A 135 6.38 -11.37 8.40
N MET A 136 5.09 -11.70 8.29
CA MET A 136 4.07 -10.81 7.73
C MET A 136 3.52 -9.91 8.82
N LEU A 137 3.73 -8.59 8.67
CA LEU A 137 3.44 -7.63 9.73
C LEU A 137 2.07 -6.96 9.54
N PRO A 138 1.21 -6.96 10.57
CA PRO A 138 -0.01 -6.17 10.57
C PRO A 138 0.33 -4.67 10.75
N PRO A 139 -0.67 -3.77 10.75
CA PRO A 139 -0.44 -2.33 10.92
C PRO A 139 0.24 -1.97 12.24
N GLN A 140 0.11 -2.82 13.26
CA GLN A 140 0.78 -2.67 14.56
C GLN A 140 2.26 -3.09 14.55
N GLY A 141 2.78 -3.57 13.42
CA GLY A 141 4.16 -4.05 13.29
C GLY A 141 4.42 -5.35 14.06
N ALA A 142 5.66 -5.53 14.50
CA ALA A 142 6.12 -6.75 15.18
C ALA A 142 5.39 -7.07 16.50
N ASN A 143 4.80 -6.05 17.13
CA ASN A 143 4.03 -6.19 18.37
C ASN A 143 2.59 -6.68 18.12
N GLY A 144 2.15 -6.72 16.87
CA GLY A 144 0.83 -7.21 16.49
C GLY A 144 0.74 -8.74 16.42
N PRO A 145 -0.45 -9.27 16.08
CA PRO A 145 -0.61 -10.70 15.79
C PRO A 145 0.36 -11.14 14.69
N ARG A 146 0.80 -12.40 14.75
CA ARG A 146 1.48 -13.03 13.62
C ARG A 146 0.46 -13.28 12.53
N LEU A 147 0.76 -12.86 11.30
CA LEU A 147 -0.10 -13.16 10.15
C LEU A 147 0.42 -14.41 9.44
N THR A 148 -0.50 -15.30 9.07
CA THR A 148 -0.22 -16.45 8.19
C THR A 148 -1.07 -16.36 6.93
N LEU A 149 -0.46 -16.48 5.74
CA LEU A 149 -1.11 -16.27 4.44
C LEU A 149 -1.67 -17.59 3.87
N GLY A 150 -2.95 -17.60 3.49
CA GLY A 150 -3.58 -18.73 2.79
C GLY A 150 -4.30 -19.76 3.67
N ASP A 151 -4.35 -19.57 4.98
CA ASP A 151 -4.94 -20.52 5.94
C ASP A 151 -6.37 -20.13 6.42
N ALA A 152 -7.10 -19.26 5.71
CA ALA A 152 -8.34 -18.62 6.19
C ALA A 152 -9.64 -19.03 5.48
#